data_AF-A0A6N7YB98-F1
#
_entry.id   AF-A0A6N7YB98-F1
#
_cell.length_a   1.000
_cell.length_b   1.000
_cell.length_c   1.000
_cell.angle_alpha   90.00
_cell.angle_beta   90.00
_cell.angle_gamma   90.00
#
_symmetry.space_group_name_H-M   'P 1'
#
loop_
_entity.id
_entity.type
_entity.pdbx_description
1 polymer ?
#
loop_
_entity_poly.entity_id
_entity_poly.type
_entity_poly.pdbx_seq_one_letter_code
_entity_poly.pdbx_strand_id
1 'polypeptide(L)'
;MTLILWLFIIAAFVLAFIGLIKPIIPSVLILWIGFLIYQFGFDNHHLSWIFYVSMALFTIFIIIADFIMNKYFVSKFGGSKLSEYAALIGVIVGCFVFPPFGIIIIPFIAVLVVEFIQEPHFSKALKASFGSVVAFLASSIAQAIIMIIMVIWFFIDALLIN
;
A
#
# COMPACT_ATOMS: atom_id res chain seq x y z
N MET A 1 -3.45 24.89 20.98
CA MET A 1 -2.50 23.77 20.75
C MET A 1 -3.19 22.57 20.09
N THR A 2 -4.42 22.23 20.51
CA THR A 2 -5.25 21.16 19.91
C THR A 2 -5.49 21.29 18.40
N LEU A 3 -5.77 22.49 17.87
CA LEU A 3 -5.98 22.72 16.43
C LEU A 3 -4.77 22.31 15.58
N ILE A 4 -3.56 22.61 16.05
CA ILE A 4 -2.31 22.26 15.37
C ILE A 4 -2.11 20.75 15.31
N LEU A 5 -2.44 20.03 16.39
CA LEU A 5 -2.36 18.57 16.41
C LEU A 5 -3.33 17.93 15.42
N TRP A 6 -4.58 18.42 15.38
CA TRP A 6 -5.56 17.97 14.38
C TRP A 6 -5.11 18.22 12.95
N LEU A 7 -4.49 19.38 12.67
CA LEU A 7 -3.89 19.65 11.36
C LEU A 7 -2.79 18.65 11.01
N PHE A 8 -1.91 18.29 11.95
CA PHE A 8 -0.88 17.28 11.72
C PHE A 8 -1.48 15.88 11.50
N ILE A 9 -2.52 15.50 12.23
CA ILE A 9 -3.21 14.21 12.04
C ILE A 9 -3.84 14.15 10.64
N ILE A 10 -4.58 15.18 10.24
CA ILE A 10 -5.20 15.26 8.92
C ILE A 10 -4.11 15.26 7.83
N ALA A 11 -3.03 16.01 8.02
CA ALA A 11 -1.89 16.00 7.11
C ALA A 11 -1.27 14.61 6.99
N ALA A 12 -1.09 13.88 8.09
CA ALA A 12 -0.59 12.51 8.07
C ALA A 12 -1.53 11.60 7.27
N PHE A 13 -2.86 11.68 7.47
CA PHE A 13 -3.81 10.87 6.70
C PHE A 13 -3.80 11.20 5.21
N VAL A 14 -3.80 12.49 4.85
CA VAL A 14 -3.68 12.92 3.45
C VAL A 14 -2.38 12.42 2.83
N LEU A 15 -1.26 12.54 3.54
CA LEU A 15 0.03 12.02 3.10
C LEU A 15 0.03 10.49 2.96
N ALA A 16 -0.69 9.76 3.81
CA ALA A 16 -0.85 8.32 3.70
C ALA A 16 -1.56 7.93 2.40
N PHE A 17 -2.65 8.63 2.04
CA PHE A 17 -3.34 8.41 0.76
C PHE A 17 -2.50 8.84 -0.45
N ILE A 18 -1.76 9.94 -0.36
CA ILE A 18 -0.77 10.32 -1.40
C ILE A 18 0.32 9.25 -1.52
N GLY A 19 0.70 8.63 -0.40
CA GLY A 19 1.67 7.53 -0.32
C GLY A 19 1.26 6.29 -1.11
N LEU A 20 -0.03 6.07 -1.38
CA LEU A 20 -0.49 5.01 -2.30
C LEU A 20 0.01 5.24 -3.74
N ILE A 21 0.13 6.51 -4.14
CA ILE A 21 0.61 6.92 -5.47
C ILE A 21 2.13 7.14 -5.47
N LYS A 22 2.69 7.57 -4.32
CA LYS A 22 4.11 7.86 -4.13
C LYS A 22 4.68 6.96 -3.02
N PRO A 23 4.98 5.69 -3.30
CA PRO A 23 5.46 4.75 -2.31
C PRO A 23 6.92 5.09 -2.09
N ILE A 24 7.21 5.78 -0.99
CA ILE A 24 8.55 5.81 -0.41
C ILE A 24 8.54 4.92 0.85
N ILE A 25 7.36 4.75 1.47
CA ILE A 25 7.10 4.04 2.71
C ILE A 25 5.72 3.36 2.57
N PRO A 26 5.49 2.16 3.15
CA PRO A 26 4.14 1.59 3.21
C PRO A 26 3.15 2.62 3.75
N SER A 27 2.17 3.00 2.94
CA SER A 27 1.23 4.10 3.19
C SER A 27 0.52 3.97 4.54
N VAL A 28 0.17 2.75 4.93
CA VAL A 28 -0.45 2.42 6.22
C VAL A 28 0.38 2.87 7.42
N LEU A 29 1.72 2.86 7.34
CA LEU A 29 2.58 3.31 8.44
C LEU A 29 2.47 4.83 8.68
N ILE A 30 2.10 5.60 7.65
CA ILE A 30 1.86 7.03 7.80
C ILE A 30 0.54 7.28 8.55
N LEU A 31 -0.47 6.41 8.39
CA LEU A 31 -1.69 6.49 9.22
C LEU A 31 -1.38 6.31 10.71
N TRP A 32 -0.49 5.37 11.05
CA TRP A 32 -0.04 5.15 12.42
C TRP A 32 0.57 6.40 13.04
N ILE A 33 1.29 7.23 12.26
CA ILE A 33 1.81 8.51 12.77
C ILE A 33 0.65 9.39 13.24
N GLY A 34 -0.44 9.51 12.46
CA GLY A 34 -1.63 10.26 12.87
C GLY A 34 -2.26 9.70 14.15
N PHE A 35 -2.37 8.38 14.27
CA PHE A 35 -2.91 7.73 15.47
C PHE A 35 -2.07 8.00 16.72
N LEU A 36 -0.74 7.92 16.58
CA LEU A 36 0.19 8.15 17.69
C LEU A 36 0.25 9.63 18.07
N ILE A 37 0.13 10.56 17.11
CA ILE A 37 -0.01 11.99 17.40
C ILE A 37 -1.25 12.23 18.27
N TYR A 38 -2.37 11.57 17.98
CA TYR A 38 -3.57 11.69 18.81
C TYR A 38 -3.35 11.13 20.22
N GLN A 39 -2.79 9.93 20.33
CA GLN A 39 -2.58 9.25 21.61
C GLN A 39 -1.68 10.01 22.58
N PHE A 40 -0.58 10.59 22.07
CA PHE A 40 0.43 11.25 22.90
C PHE A 40 0.30 12.77 22.92
N GLY A 41 -0.43 13.36 21.97
CA GLY A 41 -0.59 14.81 21.86
C GLY A 41 -1.77 15.37 22.65
N PHE A 42 -2.74 14.53 23.06
CA PHE A 42 -3.93 14.97 23.79
C PHE A 42 -3.91 14.44 25.24
N ASP A 43 -3.91 15.34 26.21
CA ASP A 43 -3.67 15.02 27.63
C ASP A 43 -4.77 14.15 28.29
N ASN A 44 -6.00 14.14 27.76
CA ASN A 44 -7.16 13.44 28.33
C ASN A 44 -7.92 12.55 27.34
N HIS A 45 -7.39 12.34 26.13
CA HIS A 45 -8.05 11.51 25.11
C HIS A 45 -7.13 10.38 24.71
N HIS A 46 -7.61 9.14 24.78
CA HIS A 46 -6.81 7.95 24.48
C HIS A 46 -7.58 7.02 23.58
N LEU A 47 -6.98 6.60 22.47
CA LEU A 47 -7.62 5.62 21.62
C LEU A 47 -7.78 4.30 22.39
N SER A 48 -8.90 3.63 22.18
CA SER A 48 -9.22 2.37 22.85
C SER A 48 -8.17 1.30 22.50
N TRP A 49 -7.91 0.37 23.43
CA TRP A 49 -7.06 -0.78 23.12
C TRP A 49 -7.63 -1.61 21.93
N ILE A 50 -8.95 -1.62 21.77
CA ILE A 50 -9.65 -2.26 20.65
C ILE A 50 -9.29 -1.58 19.33
N PHE A 51 -9.16 -0.25 19.32
CA PHE A 51 -8.72 0.50 18.16
C PHE A 51 -7.34 0.03 17.72
N TYR A 52 -6.37 -0.05 18.64
CA TYR A 52 -5.00 -0.47 18.31
C TYR A 52 -4.92 -1.90 17.76
N VAL A 53 -5.63 -2.84 18.38
CA VAL A 53 -5.66 -4.24 17.91
C VAL A 53 -6.29 -4.32 16.52
N SER A 54 -7.36 -3.57 16.28
CA SER A 54 -8.03 -3.51 14.98
C SER A 54 -7.13 -2.89 13.90
N MET A 55 -6.45 -1.78 14.21
CA MET A 55 -5.51 -1.14 13.28
C MET A 55 -4.31 -2.04 12.96
N ALA A 56 -3.80 -2.79 13.95
CA ALA A 56 -2.72 -3.75 13.73
C ALA A 56 -3.19 -4.89 12.80
N LEU A 57 -4.40 -5.40 13.00
CA LEU A 57 -4.99 -6.42 12.14
C LEU A 57 -5.20 -5.92 10.70
N PHE A 58 -5.73 -4.72 10.51
CA PHE A 58 -5.88 -4.11 9.18
C PHE A 58 -4.54 -3.89 8.49
N THR A 59 -3.51 -3.50 9.25
CA THR A 59 -2.15 -3.36 8.72
C THR A 59 -1.61 -4.70 8.20
N ILE A 60 -1.83 -5.78 8.94
CA ILE A 60 -1.47 -7.14 8.51
C ILE A 60 -2.27 -7.53 7.25
N PHE A 61 -3.57 -7.23 7.19
CA PHE A 61 -4.38 -7.50 6.01
C PHE A 61 -3.92 -6.73 4.77
N ILE A 62 -3.49 -5.48 4.91
CA ILE A 62 -2.90 -4.70 3.83
C ILE A 62 -1.64 -5.40 3.28
N ILE A 63 -0.72 -5.79 4.16
CA ILE A 63 0.52 -6.46 3.74
C ILE A 63 0.21 -7.79 3.05
N ILE A 64 -0.70 -8.59 3.62
CA ILE A 64 -1.12 -9.86 3.02
C ILE A 64 -1.79 -9.63 1.66
N ALA A 65 -2.63 -8.59 1.52
CA ALA A 65 -3.27 -8.25 0.27
C ALA A 65 -2.23 -7.95 -0.83
N ASP A 66 -1.14 -7.22 -0.52
CA ASP A 66 -0.08 -6.97 -1.49
C ASP A 66 0.56 -8.26 -2.01
N PHE A 67 0.88 -9.20 -1.11
CA PHE A 67 1.45 -10.49 -1.50
C PHE A 67 0.46 -11.33 -2.32
N ILE A 68 -0.81 -11.39 -1.90
CA ILE A 68 -1.84 -12.18 -2.60
C ILE A 68 -2.13 -11.57 -3.97
N MET A 69 -2.26 -10.26 -4.09
CA MET A 69 -2.56 -9.59 -5.37
C MET A 69 -1.40 -9.74 -6.36
N ASN A 70 -0.15 -9.56 -5.92
CA ASN A 70 1.03 -9.79 -6.77
C ASN A 70 1.07 -11.22 -7.29
N LYS A 71 0.96 -12.19 -6.41
CA LYS A 71 0.94 -13.60 -6.80
C LYS A 71 -0.23 -13.88 -7.75
N TYR A 72 -1.46 -13.59 -7.33
CA TYR A 72 -2.67 -13.94 -8.07
C TYR A 72 -2.68 -13.34 -9.48
N PHE A 73 -2.46 -12.03 -9.62
CA PHE A 73 -2.59 -11.36 -10.92
C PHE A 73 -1.39 -11.63 -11.84
N VAL A 74 -0.16 -11.73 -11.33
CA VAL A 74 0.98 -12.06 -12.19
C VAL A 74 0.87 -13.49 -12.73
N SER A 75 0.56 -14.49 -11.89
CA SER A 75 0.38 -15.86 -12.39
C SER A 75 -0.85 -15.99 -13.29
N LYS A 76 -1.96 -15.29 -12.99
CA LYS A 76 -3.19 -15.31 -13.80
C LYS A 76 -2.96 -14.81 -15.22
N PHE A 77 -2.05 -13.86 -15.39
CA PHE A 77 -1.67 -13.32 -16.70
C PHE A 77 -0.54 -14.12 -17.38
N GLY A 78 -0.17 -15.28 -16.82
CA GLY A 78 0.78 -16.21 -17.42
C GLY A 78 2.24 -16.01 -17.00
N GLY A 79 2.49 -15.18 -15.98
CA GLY A 79 3.84 -15.00 -15.43
C GLY A 79 4.32 -16.20 -14.61
N SER A 80 5.63 -16.43 -14.63
CA SER A 80 6.28 -17.45 -13.82
C SER A 80 6.46 -16.99 -12.36
N LYS A 81 6.88 -17.92 -11.48
CA LYS A 81 7.22 -17.58 -10.09
C LYS A 81 8.32 -16.52 -10.00
N LEU A 82 9.29 -16.52 -10.92
CA LEU A 82 10.33 -15.49 -10.94
C LEU A 82 9.76 -14.13 -11.32
N SER A 83 8.75 -14.10 -12.20
CA SER A 83 8.02 -12.88 -12.56
C SER A 83 7.21 -12.32 -11.41
N GLU A 84 6.65 -13.15 -10.53
CA GLU A 84 6.01 -12.69 -9.28
C GLU A 84 7.00 -11.93 -8.38
N TYR A 85 8.20 -12.49 -8.17
CA TYR A 85 9.24 -11.81 -7.38
C TYR A 85 9.79 -10.57 -8.09
N ALA A 86 9.94 -10.62 -9.41
CA ALA A 86 10.39 -9.48 -10.21
C ALA A 86 9.39 -8.32 -10.15
N ALA A 87 8.08 -8.59 -10.13
CA ALA A 87 7.06 -7.58 -9.91
C ALA A 87 7.19 -6.96 -8.51
N LEU A 88 7.32 -7.77 -7.46
CA LEU A 88 7.44 -7.29 -6.08
C LEU A 88 8.67 -6.40 -5.89
N ILE A 89 9.85 -6.87 -6.33
CA ILE A 89 11.10 -6.10 -6.27
C ILE A 89 11.01 -4.88 -7.19
N GLY A 90 10.42 -5.03 -8.38
CA GLY A 90 10.25 -3.96 -9.34
C GLY A 90 9.39 -2.81 -8.80
N VAL A 91 8.32 -3.11 -8.05
CA VAL A 91 7.52 -2.10 -7.34
C VAL A 91 8.41 -1.34 -6.34
N ILE A 92 9.18 -2.05 -5.51
CA ILE A 92 10.09 -1.44 -4.51
C ILE A 92 11.18 -0.59 -5.17
N VAL A 93 11.76 -1.03 -6.29
CA VAL A 93 12.76 -0.25 -7.03
C VAL A 93 12.11 0.94 -7.73
N GLY A 94 10.92 0.76 -8.30
CA GLY A 94 10.12 1.79 -8.96
C GLY A 94 9.72 2.94 -8.03
N CYS A 95 9.63 2.70 -6.72
CA CYS A 95 9.50 3.73 -5.69
C CYS A 95 10.58 4.83 -5.76
N PHE A 96 11.79 4.45 -6.17
CA PHE A 96 12.96 5.33 -6.17
C PHE A 96 13.35 5.79 -7.58
N VAL A 97 12.91 5.07 -8.62
CA VAL A 97 13.26 5.35 -10.01
C VAL A 97 12.08 5.99 -10.73
N PHE A 98 12.17 7.30 -11.00
CA PHE A 98 11.14 8.09 -11.70
C PHE A 98 9.72 8.07 -11.05
N PRO A 99 9.55 8.48 -9.79
CA PRO A 99 8.24 8.52 -9.15
C PRO A 99 7.32 9.59 -9.78
N PRO A 100 5.99 9.36 -9.88
CA PRO A 100 5.25 8.18 -9.46
C PRO A 100 5.20 7.06 -10.51
N PHE A 101 5.60 7.32 -11.75
CA PHE A 101 5.41 6.38 -12.86
C PHE A 101 6.30 5.13 -12.76
N GLY A 102 7.43 5.23 -12.07
CA GLY A 102 8.37 4.13 -11.83
C GLY A 102 7.75 2.86 -11.28
N ILE A 103 6.76 2.99 -10.40
CA ILE A 103 6.10 1.88 -9.72
C ILE A 103 5.26 1.03 -10.68
N ILE A 104 4.93 1.57 -11.84
CA ILE A 104 4.21 0.86 -12.90
C ILE A 104 5.21 0.41 -13.97
N ILE A 105 6.08 1.32 -14.40
CA ILE A 105 7.00 1.10 -15.52
C ILE A 105 8.09 0.07 -15.15
N ILE A 106 8.70 0.20 -13.97
CA ILE A 106 9.79 -0.68 -13.54
C ILE A 106 9.36 -2.13 -13.35
N PRO A 107 8.28 -2.46 -12.60
CA PRO A 107 7.84 -3.85 -12.51
C PRO A 107 7.34 -4.39 -13.84
N PHE A 108 6.71 -3.57 -14.69
CA PHE A 108 6.33 -3.99 -16.03
C PHE A 108 7.56 -4.42 -16.85
N ILE A 109 8.60 -3.60 -16.90
CA ILE A 109 9.83 -3.91 -17.62
C ILE A 109 10.57 -5.10 -16.98
N ALA A 110 10.64 -5.15 -15.65
CA ALA A 110 11.30 -6.23 -14.92
C ALA A 110 10.65 -7.58 -15.22
N VAL A 111 9.31 -7.66 -15.18
CA VAL A 111 8.56 -8.87 -15.54
C VAL A 111 8.73 -9.20 -17.03
N LEU A 112 8.70 -8.21 -17.92
CA LEU A 112 8.90 -8.43 -19.35
C LEU A 112 10.25 -9.11 -19.62
N VAL A 113 11.32 -8.58 -19.04
CA VAL A 113 12.68 -9.10 -19.20
C VAL A 113 12.81 -10.48 -18.58
N VAL A 114 12.33 -10.66 -17.34
CA VAL A 114 12.42 -11.93 -16.62
C VAL A 114 11.63 -13.05 -17.31
N GLU A 115 10.42 -12.77 -17.78
CA GLU A 115 9.61 -13.76 -18.49
C GLU A 115 10.21 -14.07 -19.87
N PHE A 116 10.69 -13.06 -20.61
CA PHE A 116 11.30 -13.27 -21.93
C PHE A 116 12.61 -14.08 -21.88
N ILE A 117 13.41 -13.91 -20.83
CA ILE A 117 14.64 -14.71 -20.61
C ILE A 117 14.30 -16.17 -20.29
N GLN A 118 13.24 -16.41 -19.50
CA GLN A 118 12.82 -17.77 -19.16
C GLN A 118 12.16 -18.48 -20.34
N GLU A 119 11.31 -17.77 -21.06
CA GLU A 119 10.60 -18.27 -22.22
C GLU A 119 10.54 -17.18 -23.29
N PRO A 120 11.28 -17.29 -24.40
CA PRO A 120 11.40 -16.25 -25.43
C PRO A 120 10.15 -16.15 -26.32
N HIS A 121 8.99 -15.97 -25.69
CA HIS A 121 7.68 -15.82 -26.31
C HIS A 121 7.09 -14.46 -25.93
N PHE A 122 7.30 -13.47 -26.80
CA PHE A 122 7.00 -12.05 -26.54
C PHE A 122 5.54 -11.78 -26.13
N SER A 123 4.57 -12.44 -26.76
CA SER A 123 3.15 -12.28 -26.42
C SER A 123 2.82 -12.78 -25.00
N LYS A 124 3.54 -13.79 -24.50
CA LYS A 124 3.38 -14.29 -23.13
C LYS A 124 4.02 -13.32 -22.13
N ALA A 125 5.25 -12.89 -22.41
CA ALA A 125 5.97 -11.91 -21.58
C ALA A 125 5.19 -10.59 -21.43
N LEU A 126 4.58 -10.09 -22.51
CA LEU A 126 3.72 -8.90 -22.46
C LEU A 126 2.50 -9.11 -21.55
N LYS A 127 1.79 -10.23 -21.68
CA LYS A 127 0.64 -10.54 -20.82
C LYS A 127 1.04 -10.57 -19.35
N ALA A 128 2.13 -11.28 -19.01
CA ALA A 128 2.66 -11.34 -17.65
C ALA A 128 3.01 -9.94 -17.11
N SER A 129 3.59 -9.09 -17.95
CA SER A 129 3.95 -7.70 -17.60
C SER A 129 2.71 -6.86 -17.30
N PHE A 130 1.64 -6.99 -18.10
CA PHE A 130 0.34 -6.39 -17.78
C PHE A 130 -0.24 -6.93 -16.46
N GLY A 131 -0.02 -8.21 -16.17
CA GLY A 131 -0.36 -8.82 -14.88
C GLY A 131 0.25 -8.08 -13.69
N SER A 132 1.50 -7.61 -13.80
CA SER A 132 2.16 -6.84 -12.73
C SER A 132 1.51 -5.47 -12.48
N VAL A 133 1.08 -4.79 -13.54
CA VAL A 133 0.38 -3.49 -13.43
C VAL A 133 -0.99 -3.68 -12.80
N VAL A 134 -1.73 -4.70 -13.25
CA VAL A 134 -3.04 -5.04 -12.68
C VAL A 134 -2.90 -5.46 -11.22
N ALA A 135 -1.86 -6.22 -10.87
CA ALA A 135 -1.58 -6.60 -9.50
C ALA A 135 -1.38 -5.40 -8.58
N PHE A 136 -0.52 -4.45 -9.00
CA PHE A 136 -0.24 -3.23 -8.25
C PHE A 136 -1.50 -2.36 -8.09
N LEU A 137 -2.28 -2.16 -9.16
CA LEU A 137 -3.51 -1.37 -9.09
C LEU A 137 -4.56 -2.04 -8.20
N ALA A 138 -4.73 -3.36 -8.31
CA ALA A 138 -5.66 -4.11 -7.46
C ALA A 138 -5.27 -4.05 -5.99
N SER A 139 -3.97 -4.19 -5.66
CA SER A 139 -3.51 -4.06 -4.28
C SER A 139 -3.68 -2.64 -3.76
N SER A 140 -3.35 -1.62 -4.57
CA SER A 140 -3.54 -0.21 -4.21
C SER A 140 -4.99 0.15 -3.93
N ILE A 141 -5.94 -0.38 -4.71
CA ILE A 141 -7.39 -0.19 -4.48
C ILE A 141 -7.82 -0.86 -3.18
N ALA A 142 -7.38 -2.10 -2.94
CA ALA A 142 -7.69 -2.81 -1.69
C ALA A 142 -7.15 -2.06 -0.46
N GLN A 143 -5.91 -1.58 -0.55
CA GLN A 143 -5.29 -0.74 0.47
C GLN A 143 -6.08 0.55 0.70
N ALA A 144 -6.47 1.27 -0.36
CA ALA A 144 -7.26 2.49 -0.26
C ALA A 144 -8.56 2.27 0.52
N ILE A 145 -9.30 1.18 0.23
CA ILE A 145 -10.54 0.84 0.92
C ILE A 145 -10.28 0.59 2.40
N ILE A 146 -9.28 -0.24 2.74
CA ILE A 146 -8.94 -0.54 4.13
C ILE A 146 -8.50 0.72 4.87
N MET A 147 -7.67 1.57 4.26
CA MET A 147 -7.23 2.83 4.83
C MET A 147 -8.39 3.80 5.09
N ILE A 148 -9.39 3.86 4.21
CA ILE A 148 -10.61 4.66 4.45
C ILE A 148 -11.34 4.14 5.69
N ILE A 149 -11.50 2.82 5.82
CA ILE A 149 -12.13 2.20 6.99
C ILE A 149 -11.34 2.55 8.27
N MET A 150 -10.01 2.46 8.23
CA MET A 150 -9.15 2.80 9.37
C MET A 150 -9.32 4.26 9.80
N VAL A 151 -9.36 5.19 8.84
CA VAL A 151 -9.55 6.63 9.12
C VAL A 151 -10.95 6.91 9.68
N ILE A 152 -12.00 6.30 9.11
CA ILE A 152 -13.36 6.44 9.63
C ILE A 152 -13.44 5.91 11.07
N TRP A 153 -12.89 4.73 11.34
CA TRP A 153 -12.85 4.18 12.69
C TRP A 153 -12.10 5.11 13.64
N PHE A 154 -10.94 5.64 13.23
CA PHE A 154 -10.19 6.59 14.04
C PHE A 154 -11.06 7.78 14.48
N PHE A 155 -11.81 8.40 13.57
CA PHE A 155 -12.69 9.51 13.95
C PHE A 155 -13.85 9.06 14.87
N ILE A 156 -14.39 7.86 14.68
CA ILE A 156 -15.41 7.30 15.59
C ILE A 156 -14.84 7.13 17.00
N ASP A 157 -13.68 6.50 17.14
CA ASP A 157 -13.06 6.23 18.45
C ASP A 157 -12.56 7.52 19.12
N ALA A 158 -12.02 8.44 18.33
CA ALA A 158 -11.50 9.72 18.83
C ALA A 158 -12.61 10.69 19.26
N LEU A 159 -13.77 10.72 18.59
CA LEU A 159 -14.82 11.74 18.82
C LEU A 159 -16.08 11.23 19.53
N LEU A 160 -16.38 9.92 19.46
CA LEU A 160 -17.63 9.35 19.97
C LEU A 160 -17.44 8.42 21.16
N ILE A 161 -16.26 7.79 21.28
CA ILE A 161 -15.99 6.77 22.31
C ILE A 161 -15.17 7.34 23.48
N ASN A 162 -14.38 8.40 23.21
CA ASN A 162 -13.70 9.22 24.22
C ASN A 162 -14.36 10.59 24.33
#